data_AF-A0A2U3RRC6-F1
#
_entry.id   AF-A0A2U3RRC6-F1
#
_cell.length_a   1.000
_cell.length_b   1.000
_cell.length_c   1.000
_cell.angle_alpha   90.00
_cell.angle_beta   90.00
_cell.angle_gamma   90.00
#
_symmetry.space_group_name_H-M   'P 1'
#
loop_
_entity.id
_entity.type
_entity.pdbx_description
1 polymer ?
#
loop_
_entity_poly.entity_id
_entity_poly.type
_entity_poly.pdbx_seq_one_letter_code
_entity_poly.pdbx_strand_id
1 'polypeptide(L)' 'MIKRIIGRFAGERVVNENVIGALKRFKIIADKYRNRRKRFSLRFNLISGIYNFELL' A
#
# COMPACT_ATOMS: atom_id res chain seq x y z
N MET A 1 26.10 13.32 -3.01
CA MET A 1 24.83 13.58 -2.30
C MET A 1 23.65 12.82 -2.92
N ILE A 2 23.38 12.98 -4.21
CA ILE A 2 22.25 12.35 -4.93
C ILE A 2 22.26 10.81 -4.86
N LYS A 3 23.41 10.14 -5.05
CA LYS A 3 23.51 8.67 -4.95
C LYS A 3 23.07 8.11 -3.59
N ARG A 4 23.35 8.83 -2.48
CA ARG A 4 22.94 8.43 -1.12
C ARG A 4 21.42 8.53 -0.94
N ILE A 5 20.81 9.55 -1.55
CA ILE A 5 19.37 9.79 -1.51
C ILE A 5 18.62 8.70 -2.28
N ILE A 6 19.07 8.35 -3.50
CA ILE A 6 18.48 7.29 -4.32
C ILE A 6 18.56 5.93 -3.61
N GLY A 7 19.71 5.62 -2.98
CA GLY A 7 19.86 4.36 -2.22
C GLY A 7 18.89 4.23 -1.05
N ARG A 8 18.60 5.33 -0.33
CA ARG A 8 17.57 5.35 0.72
C ARG A 8 16.17 5.11 0.16
N PHE A 9 15.79 5.83 -0.90
CA PHE A 9 14.49 5.66 -1.54
C PHE A 9 14.29 4.26 -2.13
N ALA A 10 15.35 3.62 -2.61
CA ALA A 10 15.30 2.24 -3.08
C ALA A 10 14.94 1.26 -1.95
N GLY A 11 15.53 1.42 -0.76
CA GLY A 11 15.22 0.58 0.40
C GLY A 11 13.77 0.74 0.89
N GLU A 12 13.27 1.97 0.96
CA GLU A 12 11.88 2.26 1.35
C GLU A 12 10.86 1.69 0.35
N ARG A 13 11.19 1.69 -0.95
CA ARG A 13 10.32 1.12 -2.00
C ARG A 13 10.11 -0.37 -1.83
N VAL A 14 11.13 -1.12 -1.44
CA VAL A 14 11.02 -2.58 -1.23
C VAL A 14 9.99 -2.87 -0.12
N VAL A 15 10.08 -2.15 1.00
CA VAL A 15 9.12 -2.32 2.11
C VAL A 15 7.70 -1.95 1.65
N ASN A 16 7.56 -0.84 0.91
CA ASN A 16 6.27 -0.41 0.37
C ASN A 16 5.69 -1.41 -0.64
N GLU A 17 6.51 -2.03 -1.49
CA GLU A 17 6.07 -3.06 -2.44
C GLU A 17 5.52 -4.29 -1.72
N ASN A 18 6.17 -4.73 -0.64
CA ASN A 18 5.70 -5.85 0.18
C ASN A 18 4.33 -5.55 0.80
N VAL A 19 4.17 -4.35 1.38
CA VAL A 19 2.89 -3.89 1.96
C VAL A 19 1.80 -3.78 0.89
N ILE A 20 2.11 -3.21 -0.27
CA ILE A 20 1.17 -3.12 -1.40
C ILE A 20 0.79 -4.52 -1.90
N GLY A 21 1.72 -5.47 -1.91
CA GLY A 21 1.48 -6.87 -2.25
C GLY A 21 0.48 -7.54 -1.30
N ALA A 22 0.67 -7.35 0.02
CA ALA A 22 -0.27 -7.83 1.03
C ALA A 22 -1.67 -7.21 0.84
N LEU A 23 -1.73 -5.89 0.64
CA LEU A 23 -2.98 -5.15 0.41
C LEU A 23 -3.70 -5.56 -0.88
N LYS A 24 -2.96 -5.89 -1.95
CA LYS A 24 -3.55 -6.37 -3.22
C LYS A 24 -4.22 -7.74 -3.10
N ARG A 25 -4.06 -8.50 -2.00
CA ARG A 25 -4.86 -9.72 -1.76
C ARG A 25 -6.34 -9.41 -1.59
N PHE A 26 -6.68 -8.22 -1.10
CA PHE A 26 -8.07 -7.80 -0.97
C PHE A 26 -8.64 -7.44 -2.35
N LYS A 27 -9.76 -8.08 -2.74
CA LYS A 27 -10.46 -7.83 -4.03
C LYS A 27 -10.78 -6.35 -4.28
N ILE A 28 -10.92 -5.56 -3.23
CA ILE A 28 -11.14 -4.12 -3.35
C ILE A 28 -9.95 -3.36 -3.96
N ILE A 29 -8.72 -3.86 -3.76
CA ILE A 29 -7.46 -3.26 -4.23
C ILE A 29 -6.98 -3.97 -5.51
N ALA A 30 -7.27 -5.26 -5.69
CA ALA A 30 -6.88 -6.03 -6.88
C ALA A 30 -7.62 -5.62 -8.16
N ASP A 31 -8.82 -5.05 -8.04
CA ASP A 31 -9.68 -4.82 -9.20
C ASP A 31 -9.18 -3.69 -10.13
N LYS A 32 -9.25 -3.93 -11.46
CA LYS A 32 -8.81 -3.00 -12.51
C LYS A 32 -9.47 -1.62 -12.42
N TYR A 33 -10.73 -1.56 -11.98
CA TYR A 33 -11.52 -0.33 -11.85
C TYR A 33 -11.80 0.07 -10.40
N ARG A 34 -10.93 -0.32 -9.46
CA ARG A 34 -11.09 -0.02 -8.02
C ARG A 34 -11.39 1.46 -7.71
N ASN A 35 -10.79 2.40 -8.46
CA ASN A 35 -10.98 3.84 -8.29
C ASN A 35 -12.38 4.35 -8.73
N ARG A 36 -13.15 3.56 -9.50
CA ARG A 36 -14.54 3.89 -9.88
C ARG A 36 -15.56 3.45 -8.82
N ARG A 37 -15.14 2.68 -7.80
CA ARG A 37 -16.04 2.22 -6.75
C ARG A 37 -16.33 3.35 -5.75
N LYS A 38 -17.60 3.48 -5.36
CA LYS A 38 -18.02 4.44 -4.32
C LYS A 38 -17.24 4.18 -3.02
N ARG A 39 -16.75 5.27 -2.42
CA ARG A 39 -16.04 5.26 -1.12
C ARG A 39 -14.80 4.36 -1.10
N PHE A 40 -14.09 4.22 -2.23
CA PHE A 40 -12.84 3.44 -2.29
C PHE A 40 -11.82 3.88 -1.24
N SER A 41 -11.59 5.19 -1.11
CA SER A 41 -10.64 5.75 -0.13
C SER A 41 -11.00 5.37 1.31
N LEU A 42 -12.27 5.46 1.71
CA LEU A 42 -12.71 5.07 3.06
C LEU A 42 -12.42 3.58 3.30
N ARG A 43 -12.85 2.71 2.39
CA ARG A 43 -12.66 1.26 2.54
C ARG A 43 -11.17 0.87 2.53
N PHE A 44 -10.36 1.52 1.70
CA PHE A 44 -8.91 1.35 1.69
C PHE A 44 -8.28 1.77 3.02
N ASN A 45 -8.68 2.93 3.56
CA ASN A 45 -8.16 3.45 4.82
C ASN A 45 -8.50 2.53 6.01
N LEU A 46 -9.70 1.96 6.05
CA LEU A 46 -10.08 0.98 7.09
C LEU A 46 -9.21 -0.28 7.02
N ILE A 47 -9.01 -0.84 5.82
CA ILE A 47 -8.16 -2.04 5.64
C ILE A 47 -6.71 -1.74 6.01
N SER A 48 -6.19 -0.58 5.61
CA SER A 48 -4.85 -0.12 6.00
C SER A 48 -4.72 0.02 7.51
N GLY A 49 -5.72 0.59 8.18
CA GLY A 49 -5.76 0.71 9.63
C GLY A 49 -5.73 -0.63 10.35
N ILE A 50 -6.52 -1.60 9.89
CA ILE A 50 -6.53 -2.98 10.45
C ILE A 50 -5.18 -3.65 10.23
N TYR A 51 -4.63 -3.58 9.01
CA TYR A 51 -3.33 -4.16 8.69
C TYR A 51 -2.20 -3.56 9.55
N ASN A 52 -2.23 -2.24 9.77
CA ASN A 52 -1.27 -1.58 10.65
C ASN A 52 -1.46 -1.95 12.12
N PHE A 53 -2.70 -2.24 12.56
CA PHE A 53 -2.98 -2.71 13.92
C PHE A 53 -2.52 -4.16 14.14
N GLU A 54 -2.62 -5.03 13.13
CA GLU A 54 -2.11 -6.41 13.21
C GLU A 54 -0.59 -6.51 13.15
N LEU A 55 0.09 -5.51 12.59
CA LEU A 55 1.55 -5.46 12.46
C LEU A 55 2.28 -4.87 13.69
N LEU A 56 1.54 -4.21 14.59
CA LEU A 56 2.07 -3.49 15.76
C LEU A 56 1.91 -4.35 17.02
#